data_AF-A0A6A3E860-F1
#
_entry.id   AF-A0A6A3E860-F1
#
_cell.length_a   1.000
_cell.length_b   1.000
_cell.length_c   1.000
_cell.angle_alpha   90.00
_cell.angle_beta   90.00
_cell.angle_gamma   90.00
#
_symmetry.space_group_name_H-M   'P 1'
#
loop_
_entity.id
_entity.type
_entity.pdbx_description
1 polymer ?
#
loop_
_entity_poly.entity_id
_entity_poly.type
_entity_poly.pdbx_seq_one_letter_code
_entity_poly.pdbx_strand_id
1 'polypeptide(L)'
;MWVDECCTYTLGTLRTMALDEFNVLLSEATISRHLVGMFFTVKQTRVEPTTCNNEVNKEKRKIVAEALISHNEQGDLEVYFD
;
A
#
# COMPACT_ATOMS: atom_id res chain seq x y z
N MET A 1 -4.77 4.35 -14.66
CA MET A 1 -3.79 3.38 -15.22
C MET A 1 -3.70 2.23 -14.24
N TRP A 2 -3.71 0.96 -14.67
CA TRP A 2 -3.86 -0.19 -13.75
C TRP A 2 -2.90 -0.20 -12.54
N VAL A 3 -1.67 0.29 -12.69
CA VAL A 3 -0.69 0.36 -11.58
C VAL A 3 -1.00 1.47 -10.55
N ASP A 4 -1.82 2.46 -10.91
CA ASP A 4 -2.33 3.49 -10.00
C ASP A 4 -3.42 2.92 -9.09
N GLU A 5 -4.24 2.01 -9.62
CA GLU A 5 -5.26 1.27 -8.85
C GLU A 5 -4.62 0.18 -7.99
N CYS A 6 -3.58 -0.49 -8.48
CA CYS A 6 -2.87 -1.53 -7.75
C CYS A 6 -1.38 -1.57 -8.13
N CYS A 7 -0.55 -0.95 -7.28
CA CYS A 7 0.90 -0.88 -7.48
C CYS A 7 1.64 -2.21 -7.28
N THR A 8 0.94 -3.29 -6.90
CA THR A 8 1.54 -4.63 -6.70
C THR A 8 1.49 -5.48 -7.96
N TYR A 9 0.88 -5.01 -9.05
CA TYR A 9 0.89 -5.72 -10.32
C TYR A 9 2.30 -5.88 -10.87
N THR A 10 2.62 -7.12 -11.23
CA THR A 10 3.90 -7.44 -11.88
C THR A 10 3.84 -7.07 -13.36
N LEU A 11 5.01 -6.94 -14.01
CA LEU A 11 5.08 -6.72 -15.46
C LEU A 11 4.37 -7.85 -16.24
N GLY A 12 4.46 -9.09 -15.76
CA GLY A 12 3.75 -10.24 -16.32
C GLY A 12 2.23 -10.10 -16.19
N THR A 13 1.74 -9.63 -15.04
CA THR A 13 0.30 -9.36 -14.84
C THR A 13 -0.19 -8.29 -15.82
N LEU A 14 0.55 -7.18 -15.94
CA LEU A 14 0.20 -6.10 -16.87
C LEU A 14 0.23 -6.56 -18.33
N ARG A 15 1.15 -7.46 -18.67
CA ARG A 15 1.22 -8.10 -20.00
C ARG A 15 -0.04 -8.92 -20.29
N THR A 16 -0.50 -9.73 -19.34
CA THR A 16 -1.73 -10.53 -19.50
C THR A 16 -2.95 -9.62 -19.62
N MET A 17 -3.06 -8.57 -18.79
CA MET A 17 -4.16 -7.61 -18.87
C MET A 17 -4.20 -6.88 -20.22
N ALA A 18 -3.04 -6.48 -20.76
CA ALA A 18 -2.95 -5.86 -22.09
C ALA A 18 -3.35 -6.81 -23.22
N LEU A 19 -3.05 -8.10 -23.07
CA LEU A 19 -3.48 -9.11 -24.03
C LEU A 19 -5.00 -9.34 -23.94
N ASP A 20 -5.56 -9.45 -22.74
CA ASP A 20 -6.98 -9.75 -22.58
C ASP A 20 -7.88 -8.56 -22.99
N GLU A 21 -7.52 -7.33 -22.61
CA GLU A 21 -8.37 -6.15 -22.84
C GLU A 21 -8.18 -5.56 -24.24
N PHE A 22 -6.94 -5.56 -24.75
CA PHE A 22 -6.61 -4.89 -26.03
C PHE A 22 -6.19 -5.87 -27.13
N ASN A 23 -6.07 -7.17 -26.85
CA ASN A 23 -5.52 -8.17 -27.78
C ASN A 23 -4.11 -7.82 -28.27
N VAL A 24 -3.31 -7.15 -27.43
CA VAL A 24 -1.94 -6.73 -27.75
C VAL A 24 -0.95 -7.45 -26.84
N LEU A 25 -0.04 -8.21 -27.45
CA LEU A 25 1.06 -8.83 -26.73
C LEU A 25 2.23 -7.85 -26.55
N LEU A 26 2.35 -7.28 -25.36
CA LEU A 26 3.49 -6.43 -25.01
C LEU A 26 4.62 -7.23 -24.38
N SER A 27 5.86 -6.85 -24.68
CA SER A 27 7.01 -7.36 -23.93
C SER A 27 7.09 -6.67 -22.57
N GLU A 28 7.55 -7.40 -21.54
CA GLU A 28 7.78 -6.81 -20.21
C GLU A 28 8.77 -5.65 -20.26
N ALA A 29 9.75 -5.69 -21.17
CA ALA A 29 10.69 -4.59 -21.39
C ALA A 29 10.00 -3.32 -21.95
N THR A 30 9.00 -3.48 -22.82
CA THR A 30 8.19 -2.35 -23.31
C THR A 30 7.38 -1.73 -22.18
N ILE A 31 6.73 -2.56 -21.37
CA ILE A 31 5.96 -2.12 -20.20
C ILE A 31 6.88 -1.41 -19.21
N SER A 32 8.02 -2.01 -18.87
CA SER A 32 9.03 -1.44 -17.96
C SER A 32 9.52 -0.06 -18.43
N ARG A 33 9.92 0.08 -19.70
CA ARG A 33 10.34 1.38 -20.25
C ARG A 33 9.25 2.45 -20.16
N HIS A 34 8.00 2.07 -20.40
CA HIS A 34 6.88 3.00 -20.28
C HIS A 34 6.69 3.46 -18.83
N LEU A 35 6.71 2.52 -17.87
CA LEU A 35 6.56 2.83 -16.45
C LEU A 35 7.70 3.69 -15.88
N VAL A 36 8.95 3.49 -16.34
CA VAL A 36 10.10 4.32 -15.95
C VAL A 36 9.88 5.80 -16.31
N GLY A 37 9.25 6.07 -17.46
CA GLY A 37 8.94 7.44 -17.91
C GLY A 37 7.78 8.10 -17.16
N MET A 38 7.03 7.34 -16.35
CA MET A 38 5.81 7.81 -15.67
C MET A 38 6.01 8.13 -14.18
N PHE A 39 7.26 8.35 -13.74
CA PHE A 39 7.62 8.65 -12.34
C PHE A 39 7.26 7.57 -11.31
N PHE A 40 6.96 6.34 -11.73
CA PHE A 40 6.86 5.22 -10.80
C PHE A 40 8.26 4.77 -10.41
N THR A 41 8.80 5.36 -9.35
CA THR A 41 9.87 4.67 -8.62
C THR A 41 9.18 3.50 -7.93
N VAL A 42 9.42 2.27 -8.39
CA VAL A 42 8.97 1.05 -7.70
C VAL A 42 9.66 1.03 -6.34
N LYS A 43 9.04 1.67 -5.35
CA LYS A 43 9.41 1.52 -3.95
C LYS A 43 8.91 0.16 -3.51
N GLN A 44 9.64 -0.48 -2.59
CA GLN A 44 9.10 -1.66 -1.92
C GLN A 44 7.83 -1.24 -1.16
N THR A 45 6.67 -1.61 -1.70
CA THR A 45 5.39 -1.38 -1.06
C THR A 45 5.22 -2.39 0.06
N ARG A 46 5.14 -1.92 1.30
CA ARG A 46 4.79 -2.75 2.44
C ARG A 46 3.31 -3.13 2.34
N VAL A 47 3.03 -4.41 2.10
CA VAL A 47 1.66 -4.95 2.09
C VAL A 47 1.32 -5.40 3.50
N GLU A 48 0.43 -4.67 4.16
CA GLU A 48 -0.08 -5.05 5.49
C GLU A 48 -1.20 -6.08 5.37
N PRO A 49 -1.19 -7.16 6.17
CA PRO A 49 -2.31 -8.08 6.25
C PRO A 49 -3.59 -7.34 6.61
N THR A 50 -4.69 -7.63 5.92
CA THR A 50 -6.03 -7.08 6.21
C THR A 50 -6.50 -7.48 7.62
N THR A 51 -6.01 -8.59 8.16
CA THR A 51 -6.24 -8.99 9.55
C THR A 51 -5.64 -8.02 10.57
N CYS A 52 -4.51 -7.38 10.25
CA CYS A 52 -3.83 -6.43 11.13
C CYS A 52 -4.33 -5.00 10.93
N ASN A 53 -4.63 -4.61 9.68
CA ASN A 53 -4.92 -3.22 9.31
C ASN A 53 -6.34 -2.98 8.76
N ASN A 54 -7.32 -3.79 9.17
CA ASN A 54 -8.73 -3.49 8.86
C ASN A 54 -9.21 -2.22 9.59
N GLU A 55 -10.35 -1.68 9.14
CA GLU A 55 -10.94 -0.46 9.70
C GLU A 55 -11.23 -0.57 11.20
N VAL A 56 -11.66 -1.74 11.68
CA VAL A 56 -11.91 -1.96 13.12
C VAL A 56 -10.62 -1.82 13.93
N ASN A 57 -9.52 -2.40 13.46
CA ASN A 57 -8.23 -2.36 14.14
C ASN A 57 -7.54 -1.01 13.99
N LYS A 58 -7.79 -0.28 12.89
CA LYS A 58 -7.39 1.12 12.75
C LYS A 58 -8.12 1.99 13.76
N GLU A 59 -9.44 1.83 13.89
CA GLU A 59 -10.24 2.60 14.83
C GLU A 59 -9.84 2.33 16.28
N LYS A 60 -9.66 1.06 16.66
CA LYS A 60 -9.14 0.70 17.99
C LYS A 60 -7.79 1.34 18.29
N ARG A 61 -6.85 1.32 17.34
CA ARG A 61 -5.53 1.96 17.51
C ARG A 61 -5.64 3.48 17.60
N LYS A 62 -6.55 4.09 16.85
CA LYS A 62 -6.81 5.53 16.90
C LYS A 62 -7.34 5.94 18.28
N ILE A 63 -8.37 5.26 18.78
CA ILE A 63 -8.95 5.53 20.10
C ILE A 63 -7.89 5.43 21.21
N VAL A 64 -7.07 4.37 21.17
CA VAL A 64 -5.98 4.19 22.14
C VAL A 64 -4.95 5.30 22.02
N ALA A 65 -4.53 5.68 20.81
CA ALA A 65 -3.57 6.74 20.59
C ALA A 65 -4.09 8.12 21.04
N GLU A 66 -5.37 8.43 20.78
CA GLU A 66 -6.00 9.69 21.22
C GLU A 66 -6.09 9.76 22.75
N ALA A 67 -6.44 8.65 23.41
CA ALA A 67 -6.44 8.56 24.86
C ALA A 67 -5.03 8.77 25.43
N LEU A 68 -4.02 8.13 24.83
CA LEU A 68 -2.61 8.26 25.21
C LEU A 68 -2.12 9.71 25.11
N ILE A 69 -2.45 10.39 24.00
CA ILE A 69 -2.09 11.80 23.81
C ILE A 69 -2.73 12.66 24.90
N SER A 70 -4.02 12.45 25.20
CA SER A 70 -4.74 13.19 26.23
C SER A 70 -4.15 13.00 27.64
N HIS A 71 -3.75 11.78 27.99
CA HIS A 71 -3.06 11.50 29.27
C HIS A 71 -1.71 12.22 29.36
N ASN A 72 -0.92 12.17 28.28
CA ASN A 72 0.34 12.91 28.20
C ASN A 72 0.14 14.43 28.35
N GLU A 73 -0.90 15.00 27.75
CA GLU A 73 -1.24 16.42 27.90
C GLU A 73 -1.64 16.80 29.34
N GLN A 74 -2.23 15.86 30.09
CA GLN A 74 -2.60 16.03 31.50
C GLN A 74 -1.41 15.84 32.46
N GLY A 75 -0.24 15.40 31.94
CA GLY A 75 0.94 15.12 32.74
C GLY A 75 0.91 13.76 33.43
N ASP A 76 0.04 12.86 32.98
CA ASP A 76 -0.04 11.50 33.51
C ASP A 76 1.22 10.69 33.11
N LEU A 77 1.64 9.78 33.99
CA LEU A 77 2.77 8.89 33.75
C LEU A 77 2.27 7.57 33.15
N GLU A 78 2.70 7.29 31.92
CA GLU A 78 2.40 6.04 31.21
C GLU A 78 3.57 5.06 31.38
N VAL A 79 3.26 3.85 31.86
CA VAL A 79 4.25 2.80 32.08
C VAL A 79 3.91 1.59 31.21
N TYR A 80 4.82 1.21 30.33
CA TYR A 80 4.69 0.06 29.45
C TYR A 80 5.49 -1.12 30.00
N PHE A 81 4.87 -2.30 30.02
CA PHE A 81 5.51 -3.58 30.29
C PHE A 81 5.16 -4.55 29.17
N ASP A 82 6.11 -5.42 28.82
CA ASP A 82 5.97 -6.49 27.82
C ASP A 82 5.51 -7.80 28.47
#